data_AF-A0A011ULJ6-F1
#
_entry.id   AF-A0A011ULJ6-F1
#
_cell.length_a   1.000
_cell.length_b   1.000
_cell.length_c   1.000
_cell.angle_alpha   90.00
_cell.angle_beta   90.00
_cell.angle_gamma   90.00
#
_symmetry.space_group_name_H-M   'P 1'
#
loop_
_entity.id
_entity.type
_entity.pdbx_description
1 polymer ?
#
loop_
_entity_poly.entity_id
_entity_poly.type
_entity_poly.pdbx_seq_one_letter_code
_entity_poly.pdbx_strand_id
1 'polypeptide(L)' 'MKHKYERILEPTDTWAIFDTSTGEPVIMGTRMLIGLSESEAEELLAILNAPPKGRNKQSAA' A
#
# COMPACT_ATOMS: atom_id res chain seq x y z
N MET A 1 -15.14 -5.56 1.35
CA MET A 1 -13.82 -6.21 1.36
C MET A 1 -12.91 -5.35 2.23
N LYS A 2 -12.23 -5.90 3.23
CA LYS A 2 -11.27 -5.12 4.02
C LYS A 2 -10.00 -4.97 3.17
N HIS A 3 -9.56 -3.74 2.93
CA HIS A 3 -8.31 -3.49 2.21
C HIS A 3 -7.14 -4.03 3.03
N LYS A 4 -6.15 -4.65 2.37
CA LYS A 4 -4.99 -5.23 3.06
C LYS A 4 -4.16 -4.14 3.71
N TYR A 5 -4.05 -3.00 3.04
CA TYR A 5 -3.30 -1.85 3.50
C TYR A 5 -4.24 -0.69 3.76
N GLU A 6 -3.90 0.15 4.73
CA GLU A 6 -4.61 1.38 5.06
C GLU A 6 -3.63 2.54 5.27
N ARG A 7 -4.09 3.77 5.03
CA ARG A 7 -3.34 4.99 5.34
C ARG A 7 -3.81 5.57 6.68
N ILE A 8 -2.86 6.04 7.48
CA ILE A 8 -3.09 6.65 8.80
C ILE A 8 -2.44 8.02 8.82
N LEU A 9 -3.16 9.02 9.34
CA LEU A 9 -2.62 10.36 9.55
C LEU A 9 -1.73 10.35 10.81
N GLU A 10 -0.47 10.74 10.63
CA GLU A 10 0.52 10.86 11.69
C GLU A 10 0.36 12.21 12.41
N PRO A 11 0.79 12.33 13.68
CA PRO A 11 0.72 13.60 14.43
C PRO A 11 1.49 14.78 13.80
N THR A 12 2.34 14.50 12.82
CA THR A 12 3.16 15.48 12.08
C THR A 12 2.46 16.04 10.83
N ASP A 13 1.15 15.82 10.68
CA ASP A 13 0.37 16.16 9.46
C ASP A 13 0.93 15.51 8.19
N THR A 14 1.50 14.32 8.36
CA THR A 14 1.96 13.45 7.27
C THR A 14 1.23 12.12 7.33
N TRP A 15 1.40 11.28 6.32
CA TRP A 15 0.68 10.01 6.20
C TRP A 15 1.63 8.82 6.20
N ALA A 16 1.16 7.73 6.80
CA ALA A 16 1.82 6.44 6.80
C ALA A 16 0.90 5.35 6.26
N ILE A 17 1.46 4.32 5.63
CA ILE A 17 0.71 3.14 5.17
C ILE A 17 1.08 1.93 6.02
N PHE A 18 0.07 1.25 6.54
CA PHE A 18 0.20 0.07 7.39
C PHE A 18 -0.41 -1.16 6.73
N ASP A 19 0.20 -2.33 6.96
CA ASP A 19 -0.43 -3.62 6.68
C ASP A 19 -1.38 -3.96 7.83
N THR A 20 -2.68 -4.03 7.53
CA THR A 20 -3.74 -4.25 8.52
C THR A 20 -3.69 -5.64 9.15
N SER A 21 -2.95 -6.58 8.56
CA SER A 21 -2.79 -7.94 9.09
C SER A 21 -1.68 -8.04 10.14
N THR A 22 -0.63 -7.24 10.00
CA THR A 22 0.52 -7.24 10.92
C THR A 22 0.49 -6.05 11.89
N GLY A 23 -0.17 -4.96 11.52
CA GLY A 23 -0.13 -3.70 12.26
C GLY A 23 1.20 -2.95 12.09
N GLU A 24 2.03 -3.33 11.12
CA GLU A 24 3.34 -2.75 10.89
C GLU A 24 3.33 -1.78 9.68
N PRO A 25 4.19 -0.75 9.67
CA PRO A 25 4.38 0.11 8.51
C PRO A 25 4.85 -0.71 7.30
N VAL A 26 4.30 -0.40 6.12
CA VAL A 26 4.71 -1.06 4.89
C VAL A 26 6.14 -0.64 4.53
N ILE A 27 6.98 -1.62 4.23
CA ILE A 27 8.33 -1.41 3.70
C ILE A 27 8.33 -1.73 2.21
N MET A 28 8.70 -0.76 1.38
CA MET A 28 8.81 -0.91 -0.06
C MET A 28 10.29 -0.73 -0.46
N GLY A 29 10.94 -1.84 -0.84
CA GLY A 29 12.39 -1.87 -1.02
C GLY A 29 13.10 -1.65 0.32
N THR A 30 13.85 -0.56 0.44
CA THR A 30 14.53 -0.13 1.69
C THR A 30 13.83 1.04 2.38
N ARG A 31 12.71 1.55 1.83
CA ARG A 31 11.99 2.71 2.36
C ARG A 31 10.75 2.25 3.11
N MET A 32 10.57 2.77 4.32
CA MET A 32 9.33 2.66 5.07
C MET A 32 8.34 3.73 4.58
N LEU A 33 7.08 3.35 4.36
CA LEU A 33 6.04 4.24 3.84
C LEU A 33 5.40 5.06 4.95
N ILE A 34 6.20 5.96 5.54
CA ILE A 34 5.85 6.93 6.59
C ILE A 34 6.29 8.33 6.14
N GLY A 35 5.77 9.39 6.77
CA GLY A 35 6.14 10.77 6.47
C GLY A 35 5.74 11.18 5.05
N LEU A 36 4.70 10.57 4.48
CA LEU A 36 4.23 10.82 3.13
C LEU A 36 3.34 12.07 3.09
N SER A 37 3.34 12.76 1.95
CA SER A 37 2.24 13.68 1.65
C SER A 37 0.93 12.90 1.44
N GLU A 38 -0.21 13.58 1.55
CA GLU A 38 -1.53 12.96 1.33
C GLU A 38 -1.63 12.32 -0.06
N SER A 39 -1.19 13.03 -1.10
CA SER A 39 -1.21 12.56 -2.48
C SER A 39 -0.34 11.33 -2.69
N GLU A 40 0.87 11.30 -2.12
CA GLU A 40 1.75 10.13 -2.17
C GLU A 40 1.10 8.93 -1.46
N ALA A 41 0.51 9.14 -0.29
CA ALA A 41 -0.15 8.07 0.45
C ALA A 41 -1.36 7.52 -0.32
N GLU A 42 -2.13 8.38 -1.01
CA GLU A 42 -3.25 7.95 -1.85
C GLU A 42 -2.78 7.09 -3.03
N GLU A 43 -1.75 7.54 -3.76
CA GLU A 43 -1.22 6.84 -4.91
C GLU A 43 -0.62 5.48 -4.51
N LEU A 44 0.22 5.45 -3.47
CA LEU A 44 0.84 4.22 -2.98
C LEU A 44 -0.20 3.24 -2.43
N LEU A 45 -1.22 3.74 -1.71
CA LEU A 45 -2.29 2.90 -1.19
C LEU A 45 -3.11 2.25 -2.33
N ALA A 46 -3.37 3.00 -3.41
CA ALA A 46 -4.06 2.48 -4.58
C ALA A 46 -3.23 1.39 -5.27
N ILE A 47 -1.91 1.57 -5.42
CA ILE A 47 -1.00 0.56 -5.97
C ILE A 47 -0.98 -0.70 -5.11
N LEU A 48 -0.88 -0.54 -3.79
CA LEU A 48 -0.76 -1.66 -2.84
C LEU A 48 -2.06 -2.49 -2.74
N ASN A 49 -3.21 -1.84 -2.82
CA ASN A 49 -4.51 -2.50 -2.78
C ASN A 49 -5.06 -2.89 -4.17
N ALA A 50 -4.32 -2.59 -5.25
CA ALA A 50 -4.72 -3.00 -6.58
C ALA A 50 -4.78 -4.54 -6.66
N PRO A 51 -5.78 -5.10 -7.36
CA PRO A 51 -5.80 -6.54 -7.60
C PRO A 51 -4.53 -6.94 -8.36
N PRO A 52 -3.91 -8.09 -8.04
CA PRO A 52 -2.74 -8.56 -8.77
C PRO A 52 -3.14 -8.63 -10.25
N LYS A 53 -2.42 -7.89 -11.11
CA LYS A 53 -2.60 -7.95 -12.56
C LYS A 53 -2.54 -9.42 -12.94
N GLY A 54 -3.68 -9.98 -13.31
CA GLY A 54 -3.79 -11.38 -13.70
C GLY A 54 -2.71 -11.66 -14.73
N ARG A 55 -1.74 -12.50 -14.37
CA ARG A 55 -0.91 -13.18 -15.34
C ARG A 55 -1.88 -14.10 -16.08
N ASN A 56 -2.44 -13.63 -17.20
CA ASN A 56 -3.13 -14.47 -18.16
C ASN A 56 -2.12 -15.51 -18.67
N LYS A 57 -2.01 -16.62 -17.94
CA LYS A 57 -1.57 -17.90 -18.49
C LYS A 57 -2.80 -18.53 -19.14
N GLN A 58 -3.01 -18.24 -20.41
CA GLN A 58 -3.57 -19.21 -21.36
C GLN A 58 -2.43 -19.40 -22.37
N SER A 59 -1.54 -20.35 -22.11
CA SER A 59 -1.63 -21.75 -22.54
C SER A 59 -1.48 -21.88 -24.05
N ALA A 60 -0.32 -22.41 -24.44
CA ALA A 60 -0.14 -23.08 -25.71
C ALA A 60 -1.25 -24.11 -25.92
N ALA A 61 -1.83 -24.11 -27.12
CA ALA A 61 -2.53 -25.22 -27.74
C ALA A 61 -2.36 -25.06 -29.25
#